data_AF-A0A2H9L959-F1
#
_entry.id   AF-A0A2H9L959-F1
#
_cell.length_a   1.000
_cell.length_b   1.000
_cell.length_c   1.000
_cell.angle_alpha   90.00
_cell.angle_beta   90.00
_cell.angle_gamma   90.00
#
_symmetry.space_group_name_H-M   'P 1'
#
loop_
_entity.id
_entity.type
_entity.pdbx_description
1 polymer ?
#
loop_
_entity_poly.entity_id
_entity_poly.type
_entity_poly.pdbx_seq_one_letter_code
_entity_poly.pdbx_strand_id
1 'polypeptide(L)'
;AADEYFKEIIPTLERAKGDNALIIVGAGFTKDAFWKFAKEYKPELLKGASIEPTGHGGITGIFEAIKRGAVDRVVKEHRVSYETQIVEKLLEEVAKPEGLAVYGPSEVEGALNSGAVDTLLVTDVFARQKKAETLIRLAQQTQAKYVIVGTLHEAGKKLEGLGGVAGILRYNIG
;
A
#
# COMPACT_ATOMS: atom_id res chain seq x y z
N ALA A 1 20.36 -27.27 -12.60
CA ALA A 1 19.73 -27.98 -11.46
C ALA A 1 18.94 -27.01 -10.56
N ALA A 2 19.55 -26.28 -9.61
CA ALA A 2 18.79 -25.38 -8.71
C ALA A 2 18.13 -24.20 -9.45
N ASP A 3 18.87 -23.51 -10.30
CA ASP A 3 18.36 -22.37 -11.10
C ASP A 3 17.28 -22.77 -12.10
N GLU A 4 17.34 -24.01 -12.59
CA GLU A 4 16.38 -24.58 -13.54
C GLU A 4 15.05 -24.85 -12.84
N TYR A 5 15.10 -25.48 -11.67
CA TYR A 5 13.93 -25.62 -10.79
C TYR A 5 13.37 -24.26 -10.35
N PHE A 6 14.22 -23.28 -10.04
CA PHE A 6 13.77 -21.93 -9.71
C PHE A 6 13.05 -21.26 -10.89
N LYS A 7 13.58 -21.38 -12.12
CA LYS A 7 12.91 -20.93 -13.35
C LYS A 7 11.51 -21.54 -13.49
N GLU A 8 11.38 -22.84 -13.23
CA GLU A 8 10.11 -23.58 -13.40
C GLU A 8 9.00 -23.09 -12.45
N ILE A 9 9.34 -22.65 -11.23
CA ILE A 9 8.34 -22.22 -10.25
C ILE A 9 7.88 -20.76 -10.43
N ILE A 10 8.65 -19.90 -11.12
CA ILE A 10 8.32 -18.48 -11.31
C ILE A 10 6.91 -18.27 -11.90
N PRO A 11 6.50 -18.93 -13.00
CA PRO A 11 5.17 -18.70 -13.58
C PRO A 11 4.03 -19.05 -12.62
N THR A 12 4.22 -20.04 -11.75
CA THR A 12 3.24 -20.41 -10.73
C THR A 12 3.16 -19.36 -9.63
N LEU A 13 4.31 -18.84 -9.19
CA LEU A 13 4.36 -17.76 -8.20
C LEU A 13 3.70 -16.47 -8.71
N GLU A 14 3.89 -16.12 -9.99
CA GLU A 14 3.27 -14.93 -10.57
C GLU A 14 1.75 -15.01 -10.61
N ARG A 15 1.22 -16.16 -11.04
CA ARG A 15 -0.23 -16.40 -11.06
C ARG A 15 -0.83 -16.37 -9.64
N ALA A 16 -0.11 -16.90 -8.65
CA ALA A 16 -0.58 -16.96 -7.27
C ALA A 16 -0.44 -15.62 -6.53
N LYS A 17 0.60 -14.84 -6.81
CA LYS A 17 0.89 -13.57 -6.14
C LYS A 17 -0.19 -12.53 -6.45
N GLY A 18 -0.46 -12.25 -7.74
CA GLY A 18 -1.30 -11.12 -8.11
C GLY A 18 -0.83 -9.83 -7.43
N ASP A 19 -1.74 -9.11 -6.76
CA ASP A 19 -1.45 -7.91 -5.97
C ASP A 19 -1.09 -8.21 -4.50
N ASN A 20 -1.02 -9.49 -4.12
CA ASN A 20 -0.73 -9.88 -2.74
C ASN A 20 0.77 -9.79 -2.41
N ALA A 21 1.05 -9.66 -1.11
CA ALA A 21 2.40 -9.81 -0.59
C ALA A 21 2.93 -11.23 -0.80
N LEU A 22 4.24 -11.36 -1.05
CA LEU A 22 4.93 -12.65 -1.19
C LEU A 22 5.89 -12.83 -0.01
N ILE A 23 5.76 -13.93 0.73
CA ILE A 23 6.67 -14.27 1.83
C ILE A 23 7.36 -15.58 1.48
N ILE A 24 8.69 -15.55 1.39
CA ILE A 24 9.51 -16.72 1.08
C ILE A 24 10.07 -17.28 2.38
N VAL A 25 9.66 -18.50 2.73
CA VAL A 25 10.08 -19.19 3.96
C VAL A 25 11.02 -20.36 3.64
N GLY A 26 11.93 -20.68 4.56
CA GLY A 26 12.75 -21.88 4.44
C GLY A 26 13.83 -22.03 5.49
N ALA A 27 14.24 -23.28 5.71
CA ALA A 27 15.42 -23.61 6.50
C ALA A 27 16.68 -23.57 5.63
N GLY A 28 17.80 -23.19 6.25
CA GLY A 28 19.08 -23.11 5.55
C GLY A 28 19.12 -22.01 4.47
N PHE A 29 19.90 -22.24 3.42
CA PHE A 29 20.28 -21.23 2.43
C PHE A 29 19.42 -21.21 1.16
N THR A 30 18.52 -22.18 0.97
CA THR A 30 17.76 -22.31 -0.29
C THR A 30 16.87 -21.11 -0.57
N LYS A 31 16.24 -20.53 0.46
CA LYS A 31 15.43 -19.30 0.33
C LYS A 31 16.27 -18.11 -0.15
N ASP A 32 17.51 -18.01 0.35
CA ASP A 32 18.43 -16.91 0.04
C ASP A 32 18.99 -17.08 -1.38
N ALA A 33 19.25 -18.33 -1.79
CA ALA A 33 19.62 -18.67 -3.16
C ALA A 33 18.49 -18.34 -4.15
N PHE A 34 17.24 -18.73 -3.83
CA PHE A 34 16.08 -18.37 -4.65
C PHE A 34 15.89 -16.85 -4.73
N TRP A 35 16.05 -16.12 -3.62
CA TRP A 35 15.94 -14.67 -3.63
C TRP A 35 16.96 -14.00 -4.53
N LYS A 36 18.24 -14.41 -4.44
CA LYS A 36 19.30 -13.89 -5.33
C LYS A 36 18.98 -14.17 -6.79
N PHE A 37 18.59 -15.41 -7.09
CA PHE A 37 18.18 -15.82 -8.43
C PHE A 37 16.98 -14.98 -8.95
N ALA A 38 15.92 -14.85 -8.16
CA ALA A 38 14.71 -14.12 -8.55
C ALA A 38 14.99 -12.62 -8.73
N LYS A 39 15.92 -12.05 -7.95
CA LYS A 39 16.34 -10.66 -8.08
C LYS A 39 17.02 -10.38 -9.43
N GLU A 40 17.80 -11.32 -9.93
CA GLU A 40 18.47 -11.22 -11.24
C GLU A 40 17.54 -11.57 -12.40
N TYR A 41 16.71 -12.60 -12.23
CA TYR A 41 15.88 -13.13 -13.30
C TYR A 41 14.55 -12.37 -13.48
N LYS A 42 13.90 -11.96 -12.38
CA LYS A 42 12.59 -11.32 -12.39
C LYS A 42 12.36 -10.44 -11.15
N PRO A 43 13.04 -9.27 -11.06
CA PRO A 43 12.98 -8.42 -9.87
C PRO A 43 11.56 -7.95 -9.50
N GLU A 44 10.67 -7.80 -10.49
CA GLU A 44 9.26 -7.41 -10.26
C GLU A 44 8.49 -8.41 -9.38
N LEU A 45 8.82 -9.71 -9.44
CA LEU A 45 8.21 -10.73 -8.57
C LEU A 45 8.49 -10.41 -7.08
N LEU A 46 9.68 -9.87 -6.81
CA LEU A 46 10.14 -9.54 -5.47
C LEU A 46 9.67 -8.16 -4.99
N LYS A 47 8.89 -7.42 -5.79
CA LYS A 47 8.32 -6.15 -5.35
C LYS A 47 7.41 -6.38 -4.14
N GLY A 48 7.81 -5.83 -3.00
CA GLY A 48 7.20 -6.08 -1.70
C GLY A 48 7.27 -7.54 -1.22
N ALA A 49 8.14 -8.37 -1.78
CA ALA A 49 8.38 -9.68 -1.20
C ALA A 49 9.25 -9.55 0.06
N SER A 50 9.17 -10.52 0.98
CA SER A 50 10.08 -10.65 2.10
C SER A 50 10.59 -12.09 2.24
N ILE A 51 11.67 -12.25 2.98
CA ILE A 51 12.22 -13.56 3.36
C ILE A 51 12.08 -13.73 4.86
N GLU A 52 11.65 -14.91 5.29
CA GLU A 52 11.53 -15.25 6.70
C GLU A 52 12.25 -16.57 7.01
N PRO A 53 13.24 -16.57 7.92
CA PRO A 53 13.94 -17.79 8.30
C PRO A 53 13.07 -18.67 9.19
N THR A 54 12.99 -19.96 8.84
CA THR A 54 12.24 -20.97 9.58
C THR A 54 13.15 -22.15 9.93
N GLY A 55 12.82 -22.87 11.00
CA GLY A 55 13.55 -24.08 11.39
C GLY A 55 13.30 -25.25 10.43
N HIS A 56 12.22 -25.20 9.65
CA HIS A 56 11.77 -26.27 8.76
C HIS A 56 11.39 -25.72 7.38
N GLY A 57 11.56 -26.53 6.34
CA GLY A 57 10.93 -26.30 5.04
C GLY A 57 9.47 -26.78 5.01
N GLY A 58 8.76 -26.46 3.93
CA GLY A 58 7.38 -26.91 3.71
C GLY A 58 6.36 -26.27 4.65
N ILE A 59 5.20 -26.92 4.81
CA ILE A 59 4.04 -26.40 5.56
C ILE A 59 4.38 -26.06 7.02
N THR A 60 5.24 -26.84 7.67
CA THR A 60 5.67 -26.56 9.05
C THR A 60 6.40 -25.23 9.17
N GLY A 61 7.27 -24.90 8.21
CA GLY A 61 7.92 -23.59 8.14
C GLY A 61 6.94 -22.45 7.90
N ILE A 62 5.93 -22.67 7.06
CA ILE A 62 4.86 -21.67 6.81
C ILE A 62 4.13 -21.35 8.12
N PHE A 63 3.68 -22.36 8.87
CA PHE A 63 3.00 -22.14 10.15
C PHE A 63 3.90 -21.48 11.21
N GLU A 64 5.19 -21.82 11.23
CA GLU A 64 6.17 -21.18 12.10
C GLU A 64 6.29 -19.68 11.80
N ALA A 65 6.42 -19.30 10.53
CA ALA A 65 6.50 -17.91 10.11
C ALA A 65 5.22 -17.13 10.46
N ILE A 66 4.04 -17.74 10.24
CA ILE A 66 2.75 -17.16 10.64
C ILE A 66 2.72 -16.92 12.15
N LYS A 67 3.07 -17.92 12.96
CA LYS A 67 3.07 -17.81 14.42
C LYS A 67 4.02 -16.73 14.95
N ARG A 68 5.11 -16.44 14.22
CA ARG A 68 6.07 -15.37 14.53
C ARG A 68 5.64 -13.99 13.99
N GLY A 69 4.45 -13.86 13.41
CA GLY A 69 3.91 -12.59 12.93
C GLY A 69 4.55 -12.10 11.63
N ALA A 70 5.12 -13.00 10.81
CA ALA A 70 5.66 -12.64 9.50
C ALA A 70 4.62 -11.97 8.59
N VAL A 71 3.42 -12.56 8.53
CA VAL A 71 2.32 -12.04 7.71
C VAL A 71 1.93 -10.64 8.15
N ASP A 72 1.74 -10.43 9.45
CA ASP A 72 1.34 -9.13 10.00
C ASP A 72 2.36 -8.04 9.70
N ARG A 73 3.66 -8.34 9.83
CA ARG A 73 4.75 -7.41 9.50
C ARG A 73 4.73 -7.03 8.03
N VAL A 74 4.67 -8.01 7.14
CA VAL A 74 4.73 -7.80 5.69
C VAL A 74 3.49 -7.04 5.20
N VAL A 75 2.30 -7.42 5.64
CA VAL A 75 1.06 -6.71 5.28
C VAL A 75 1.10 -5.26 5.76
N LYS A 76 1.62 -5.02 6.97
CA LYS A 76 1.79 -3.67 7.49
C LYS A 76 2.80 -2.86 6.67
N GLU A 77 3.96 -3.42 6.33
CA GLU A 77 4.97 -2.75 5.50
C GLU A 77 4.44 -2.40 4.11
N HIS A 78 3.72 -3.33 3.47
CA HIS A 78 3.02 -3.08 2.21
C HIS A 78 2.03 -1.94 2.32
N ARG A 79 1.21 -1.95 3.37
CA ARG A 79 0.21 -0.91 3.60
C ARG A 79 0.85 0.47 3.81
N VAL A 80 1.90 0.55 4.64
CA VAL A 80 2.65 1.80 4.85
C VAL A 80 3.29 2.28 3.54
N SER A 81 3.79 1.36 2.71
CA SER A 81 4.35 1.70 1.39
C SER A 81 3.28 2.27 0.45
N TYR A 82 2.11 1.64 0.36
CA TYR A 82 0.98 2.13 -0.43
C TYR A 82 0.50 3.50 0.06
N GLU A 83 0.30 3.67 1.37
CA GLU A 83 -0.08 4.93 2.00
C GLU A 83 0.95 6.04 1.71
N THR A 84 2.24 5.70 1.75
CA THR A 84 3.32 6.64 1.42
C THR A 84 3.26 7.09 -0.04
N GLN A 85 3.14 6.15 -0.98
CA GLN A 85 3.08 6.46 -2.41
C GLN A 85 1.91 7.37 -2.76
N ILE A 86 0.72 7.12 -2.20
CA ILE A 86 -0.46 7.91 -2.53
C ILE A 86 -0.43 9.31 -1.90
N VAL A 87 0.17 9.45 -0.71
CA VAL A 87 0.40 10.77 -0.10
C VAL A 87 1.50 11.54 -0.84
N GLU A 88 2.57 10.89 -1.29
CA GLU A 88 3.60 11.54 -2.10
C GLU A 88 3.02 12.07 -3.42
N LYS A 89 2.21 11.27 -4.10
CA LYS A 89 1.46 11.72 -5.29
C LYS A 89 0.57 12.93 -4.99
N LEU A 90 -0.15 12.93 -3.86
CA LEU A 90 -0.95 14.08 -3.45
C LEU A 90 -0.08 15.33 -3.27
N LEU A 91 1.07 15.22 -2.59
CA LEU A 91 1.96 16.35 -2.33
C LEU A 91 2.60 16.91 -3.61
N GLU A 92 2.93 16.03 -4.56
CA GLU A 92 3.39 16.44 -5.90
C GLU A 92 2.32 17.28 -6.63
N GLU A 93 1.05 16.90 -6.53
CA GLU A 93 -0.04 17.68 -7.10
C GLU A 93 -0.22 19.00 -6.35
N VAL A 94 -0.18 19.02 -5.01
CA VAL A 94 -0.26 20.27 -4.22
C VAL A 94 0.83 21.28 -4.61
N ALA A 95 2.03 20.81 -4.96
CA ALA A 95 3.15 21.68 -5.34
C ALA A 95 3.00 22.31 -6.74
N LYS A 96 2.09 21.82 -7.58
CA LYS A 96 1.88 22.33 -8.95
C LYS A 96 0.89 23.50 -8.94
N PRO A 97 1.15 24.60 -9.68
CA PRO A 97 0.20 25.71 -9.78
C PRO A 97 -1.19 25.32 -10.30
N GLU A 98 -1.28 24.33 -11.17
CA GLU A 98 -2.53 23.77 -11.71
C GLU A 98 -2.71 22.30 -11.29
N GLY A 99 -2.25 21.98 -10.08
CA GLY A 99 -2.27 20.62 -9.55
C GLY A 99 -3.67 20.06 -9.30
N LEU A 100 -3.79 18.74 -9.40
CA LEU A 100 -5.03 18.01 -9.16
C LEU A 100 -5.15 17.56 -7.70
N ALA A 101 -5.01 18.50 -6.77
CA ALA A 101 -5.12 18.23 -5.34
C ALA A 101 -5.97 19.27 -4.62
N VAL A 102 -6.66 18.80 -3.59
CA VAL A 102 -7.44 19.62 -2.66
C VAL A 102 -7.17 19.11 -1.25
N TYR A 103 -7.09 19.99 -0.27
CA TYR A 103 -6.91 19.62 1.13
C TYR A 103 -7.68 20.55 2.04
N GLY A 104 -8.00 20.07 3.24
CA GLY A 104 -8.89 20.77 4.17
C GLY A 104 -10.34 20.27 4.07
N PRO A 105 -11.07 20.18 5.20
CA PRO A 105 -12.41 19.58 5.21
C PRO A 105 -13.44 20.28 4.30
N SER A 106 -13.37 21.60 4.18
CA SER A 106 -14.35 22.40 3.43
C SER A 106 -14.14 22.28 1.93
N GLU A 107 -12.90 22.39 1.50
CA GLU A 107 -12.47 22.33 0.11
C GLU A 107 -12.69 20.90 -0.43
N VAL A 108 -12.32 19.88 0.36
CA VAL A 108 -12.56 18.47 0.01
C VAL A 108 -14.05 18.18 -0.11
N GLU A 109 -14.90 18.73 0.76
CA GLU A 109 -16.35 18.57 0.66
C GLU A 109 -16.90 19.18 -0.63
N GLY A 110 -16.45 20.38 -1.01
CA GLY A 110 -16.84 21.01 -2.28
C GLY A 110 -16.41 20.19 -3.51
N ALA A 111 -15.19 19.68 -3.49
CA ALA A 111 -14.66 18.82 -4.55
C ALA A 111 -15.41 17.48 -4.65
N LEU A 112 -15.78 16.89 -3.53
CA LEU A 112 -16.60 15.68 -3.49
C LEU A 112 -18.00 15.94 -4.04
N ASN A 113 -18.66 17.04 -3.64
CA ASN A 113 -20.00 17.39 -4.12
C ASN A 113 -20.05 17.64 -5.63
N SER A 114 -18.96 18.13 -6.22
CA SER A 114 -18.83 18.27 -7.68
C SER A 114 -18.45 16.96 -8.39
N GLY A 115 -18.16 15.89 -7.64
CA GLY A 115 -17.73 14.60 -8.20
C GLY A 115 -16.31 14.64 -8.79
N ALA A 116 -15.53 15.66 -8.44
CA ALA A 116 -14.19 15.89 -8.95
C ALA A 116 -13.13 15.01 -8.28
N VAL A 117 -13.39 14.48 -7.09
CA VAL A 117 -12.41 13.65 -6.37
C VAL A 117 -12.31 12.25 -7.00
N ASP A 118 -11.09 11.85 -7.36
CA ASP A 118 -10.75 10.47 -7.71
C ASP A 118 -10.55 9.64 -6.44
N THR A 119 -9.68 10.12 -5.56
CA THR A 119 -9.28 9.42 -4.34
C THR A 119 -9.28 10.39 -3.15
N LEU A 120 -10.08 10.09 -2.13
CA LEU A 120 -10.11 10.74 -0.83
C LEU A 120 -9.06 10.10 0.09
N LEU A 121 -8.22 10.90 0.72
CA LEU A 121 -7.26 10.47 1.74
C LEU A 121 -7.70 11.05 3.09
N VAL A 122 -7.77 10.21 4.11
CA VAL A 122 -8.19 10.59 5.46
C VAL A 122 -7.20 10.02 6.47
N THR A 123 -6.72 10.81 7.42
CA THR A 123 -5.88 10.26 8.49
C THR A 123 -6.70 9.44 9.47
N ASP A 124 -6.07 8.47 10.14
CA ASP A 124 -6.71 7.68 11.20
C ASP A 124 -7.15 8.53 12.41
N VAL A 125 -6.50 9.68 12.63
CA VAL A 125 -6.91 10.70 13.60
C VAL A 125 -8.18 11.42 13.15
N PHE A 126 -8.22 11.94 11.92
CA PHE A 126 -9.39 12.63 11.37
C PHE A 126 -10.59 11.69 11.23
N ALA A 127 -10.36 10.42 10.87
CA ALA A 127 -11.39 9.40 10.69
C ALA A 127 -12.27 9.16 11.93
N ARG A 128 -11.83 9.58 13.13
CA ARG A 128 -12.60 9.47 14.38
C ARG A 128 -13.66 10.57 14.54
N GLN A 129 -13.65 11.58 13.66
CA GLN A 129 -14.57 12.71 13.72
C GLN A 129 -15.84 12.44 12.91
N LYS A 130 -16.99 12.98 13.37
CA LYS A 130 -18.26 12.89 12.62
C LYS A 130 -18.16 13.46 11.20
N LYS A 131 -17.33 14.50 11.00
CA LYS A 131 -17.12 15.10 9.68
C LYS A 131 -16.51 14.10 8.70
N ALA A 132 -15.61 13.23 9.15
CA ALA A 132 -15.01 12.19 8.31
C ALA A 132 -16.04 11.18 7.80
N GLU A 133 -16.99 10.77 8.65
CA GLU A 133 -18.07 9.88 8.24
C GLU A 133 -18.90 10.48 7.10
N THR A 134 -19.19 11.78 7.16
CA THR A 134 -19.89 12.51 6.09
C THR A 134 -19.09 12.51 4.79
N LEU A 135 -17.79 12.84 4.85
CA LEU A 135 -16.94 12.90 3.66
C LEU A 135 -16.74 11.52 3.02
N ILE A 136 -16.57 10.47 3.82
CA ILE A 136 -16.45 9.09 3.33
C ILE A 136 -17.75 8.63 2.66
N ARG A 137 -18.92 8.95 3.24
CA ARG A 137 -20.22 8.66 2.60
C ARG A 137 -20.36 9.38 1.27
N LEU A 138 -19.96 10.65 1.20
CA LEU A 138 -20.02 11.43 -0.02
C LEU A 138 -19.06 10.88 -1.11
N ALA A 139 -17.86 10.44 -0.71
CA ALA A 139 -16.93 9.73 -1.60
C ALA A 139 -17.56 8.45 -2.17
N GLN A 140 -18.24 7.64 -1.34
CA GLN A 140 -18.94 6.45 -1.81
C GLN A 140 -20.07 6.80 -2.80
N GLN A 141 -20.86 7.84 -2.52
CA GLN A 141 -21.95 8.30 -3.39
C GLN A 141 -21.44 8.79 -4.76
N THR A 142 -20.27 9.42 -4.78
CA THR A 142 -19.62 9.98 -5.98
C THR A 142 -18.67 8.99 -6.66
N GLN A 143 -18.65 7.74 -6.17
CA GLN A 143 -17.77 6.66 -6.62
C GLN A 143 -16.29 7.02 -6.57
N ALA A 144 -15.90 7.91 -5.67
CA ALA A 144 -14.51 8.18 -5.35
C ALA A 144 -13.94 7.04 -4.49
N LYS A 145 -12.67 6.69 -4.72
CA LYS A 145 -11.92 5.80 -3.83
C LYS A 145 -11.67 6.52 -2.51
N TYR A 146 -11.50 5.79 -1.42
CA TYR A 146 -11.03 6.37 -0.17
C TYR A 146 -9.94 5.51 0.47
N VAL A 147 -8.97 6.16 1.11
CA VAL A 147 -7.85 5.52 1.81
C VAL A 147 -7.73 6.15 3.20
N ILE A 148 -7.73 5.30 4.24
CA ILE A 148 -7.39 5.73 5.60
C ILE A 148 -5.88 5.54 5.79
N VAL A 149 -5.19 6.63 6.09
CA VAL A 149 -3.74 6.73 6.23
C VAL A 149 -3.37 6.79 7.71
N GLY A 150 -2.45 5.95 8.16
CA GLY A 150 -1.97 5.94 9.55
C GLY A 150 -1.03 7.10 9.85
N THR A 151 -1.27 7.84 10.93
CA THR A 151 -0.38 8.94 11.38
C THR A 151 0.94 8.48 12.03
N LEU A 152 1.17 7.18 12.15
CA LEU A 152 2.37 6.61 12.79
C LEU A 152 3.63 6.65 11.91
N HIS A 153 3.53 7.05 10.65
CA HIS A 153 4.68 7.21 9.74
C HIS A 153 4.67 8.60 9.08
N GLU A 154 5.80 8.98 8.46
CA GLU A 154 6.03 10.33 7.94
C GLU A 154 4.98 10.80 6.93
N ALA A 155 4.55 9.93 6.01
CA ALA A 155 3.50 10.28 5.05
C ALA A 155 2.17 10.63 5.75
N GLY A 156 1.74 9.85 6.74
CA GLY A 156 0.56 10.19 7.53
C GLY A 156 0.69 11.50 8.30
N LYS A 157 1.87 11.79 8.87
CA LYS A 157 2.13 13.09 9.52
C LYS A 157 2.05 14.27 8.55
N LYS A 158 2.55 14.11 7.31
CA LYS A 158 2.45 15.15 6.27
C LYS A 158 0.99 15.42 5.91
N LEU A 159 0.19 14.38 5.72
CA LEU A 159 -1.25 14.52 5.46
C LEU A 159 -1.97 15.17 6.66
N GLU A 160 -1.61 14.81 7.88
CA GLU A 160 -2.14 15.44 9.10
C GLU A 160 -1.81 16.95 9.12
N GLY A 161 -0.60 17.34 8.70
CA GLY A 161 -0.19 18.73 8.55
C GLY A 161 -1.00 19.53 7.52
N LEU A 162 -1.68 18.86 6.57
CA LEU A 162 -2.63 19.45 5.63
C LEU A 162 -4.07 19.52 6.15
N GLY A 163 -4.28 19.26 7.45
CA GLY A 163 -5.60 19.26 8.09
C GLY A 163 -6.26 17.89 8.20
N GLY A 164 -5.51 16.80 7.98
CA GLY A 164 -5.96 15.42 8.21
C GLY A 164 -6.87 14.83 7.13
N VAL A 165 -7.21 15.61 6.10
CA VAL A 165 -8.04 15.17 4.97
C VAL A 165 -7.64 15.89 3.68
N ALA A 166 -7.58 15.13 2.59
CA ALA A 166 -7.25 15.65 1.27
C ALA A 166 -7.87 14.78 0.16
N GLY A 167 -7.89 15.28 -1.06
CA GLY A 167 -8.37 14.57 -2.24
C GLY A 167 -7.44 14.78 -3.44
N ILE A 168 -7.21 13.71 -4.19
CA ILE A 168 -6.65 13.78 -5.55
C ILE A 168 -7.82 13.90 -6.52
N LEU A 169 -7.75 14.89 -7.41
CA LEU A 169 -8.82 15.22 -8.35
C LEU A 169 -8.67 14.49 -9.69
N ARG A 170 -9.82 14.26 -10.34
CA ARG A 170 -9.95 13.76 -11.73
C ARG A 170 -9.74 14.87 -12.74
N TYR A 171 -10.14 16.09 -12.37
CA TYR A 171 -10.07 17.30 -13.17
C TYR A 171 -9.96 18.51 -12.25
N ASN A 172 -9.39 19.60 -12.76
CA ASN A 172 -9.21 20.82 -11.99
C ASN A 172 -10.58 21.49 -11.77
N ILE A 173 -10.82 22.00 -10.56
CA ILE A 173 -12.08 22.65 -10.16
C ILE A 173 -11.96 24.17 -9.95
N GLY A 174 -10.78 24.76 -10.18
CA GLY A 174 -10.56 26.20 -10.15
C GLY A 174 -9.81 26.68 -8.93
#